data_AF-A0A1A8ZWH1-F1
#
_entry.id   AF-A0A1A8ZWH1-F1
#
_cell.length_a   1.000
_cell.length_b   1.000
_cell.length_c   1.000
_cell.angle_alpha   90.00
_cell.angle_beta   90.00
_cell.angle_gamma   90.00
#
_symmetry.space_group_name_H-M   'P 1'
#
loop_
_entity.id
_entity.type
_entity.pdbx_description
1 polymer ?
#
loop_
_entity_poly.entity_id
_entity_poly.type
_entity_poly.pdbx_seq_one_letter_code
_entity_poly.pdbx_strand_id
1 'polypeptide(L)'
;MDSDLFSRRRAERFAQLLDEANGGRRHHVRSRADDELAALVTVGRRLTADRPAVEVDTEFRTGLRAMLLATAEREGVGSAAKTDTPAATSGVRAALLPAVTGRRARARGAILVGVAAGAVALSGISAASENALPGDALYGMKRSTERAQLALASSDIGRGQLFLDFARTRLDEAATVRGDRLGFSAVLDDMDADTRQGVRLLTTVSAQRSDPAGLDAIDAFLTGQRQAVSGLLDRADHVERDRTRRSLALLDAAGRRADAIREAITCGLPAPTVSDALGPAPAGCPTDR
;
A
#
# COMPACT_ATOMS: atom_id res chain seq x y z
N MET A 1 -2.57 9.89 34.03
CA MET A 1 -2.58 9.71 32.56
C MET A 1 -1.49 10.54 31.88
N ASP A 2 -0.45 11.00 32.59
CA ASP A 2 0.62 11.83 32.02
C ASP A 2 1.83 11.02 31.50
N SER A 3 1.99 9.74 31.85
CA SER A 3 3.19 8.95 31.53
C SER A 3 3.47 8.80 30.02
N ASP A 4 2.44 8.62 29.21
CA ASP A 4 2.59 8.27 27.78
C ASP A 4 2.97 9.48 26.93
N LEU A 5 2.42 10.66 27.22
CA LEU A 5 2.80 11.91 26.55
C LEU A 5 4.26 12.30 26.84
N PHE A 6 4.72 12.04 28.07
CA PHE A 6 6.13 12.23 28.45
C PHE A 6 7.06 11.18 27.82
N SER A 7 6.56 10.00 27.48
CA SER A 7 7.31 8.98 26.74
C SER A 7 7.47 9.39 25.27
N ARG A 8 6.38 9.81 24.61
CA ARG A 8 6.36 10.22 23.20
C ARG A 8 7.25 11.42 22.91
N ARG A 9 7.19 12.48 23.73
CA ARG A 9 8.08 13.65 23.58
C ARG A 9 9.56 13.30 23.76
N ARG A 10 9.87 12.34 24.65
CA ARG A 10 11.25 11.84 24.83
C ARG A 10 11.71 11.04 23.61
N ALA A 11 10.85 10.21 23.02
CA ALA A 11 11.15 9.46 21.80
C ALA A 11 11.38 10.39 20.60
N GLU A 12 10.54 11.41 20.42
CA GLU A 12 10.71 12.46 19.39
C GLU A 12 12.04 13.21 19.57
N ARG A 13 12.34 13.61 20.81
CA ARG A 13 13.59 14.30 21.12
C ARG A 13 14.81 13.41 20.88
N PHE A 14 14.72 12.12 21.20
CA PHE A 14 15.76 11.14 20.92
C PHE A 14 16.02 11.00 19.42
N ALA A 15 14.97 10.84 18.61
CA ALA A 15 15.08 10.74 17.15
C ALA A 15 15.77 11.97 16.55
N GLN A 16 15.39 13.17 17.02
CA GLN A 16 16.01 14.43 16.60
C GLN A 16 17.50 14.51 16.97
N LEU A 17 17.86 14.14 18.20
CA LEU A 17 19.27 14.12 18.63
C LEU A 17 20.10 13.09 17.85
N LEU A 18 19.50 11.96 17.49
CA LEU A 18 20.16 10.93 16.68
C LEU A 18 20.42 11.42 15.25
N ASP A 19 19.44 12.09 14.62
CA ASP A 19 19.61 12.71 13.30
C ASP A 19 20.68 13.81 13.31
N GLU A 20 20.64 14.71 14.29
CA GLU A 20 21.66 15.76 14.47
C GLU A 20 23.06 15.17 14.61
N ALA A 21 23.20 14.09 15.39
CA ALA A 21 24.47 13.42 15.60
C ALA A 21 24.98 12.67 14.36
N ASN A 22 24.09 12.35 13.41
CA ASN A 22 24.39 11.73 12.12
C ASN A 22 24.52 12.76 10.96
N GLY A 23 24.58 14.06 11.27
CA GLY A 23 24.79 15.13 10.28
C GLY A 23 23.52 15.83 9.77
N GLY A 24 22.37 15.57 10.39
CA GLY A 24 21.12 16.27 10.15
C GLY A 24 21.11 17.74 10.61
N ARG A 25 19.99 18.43 10.35
CA ARG A 25 19.79 19.83 10.77
C ARG A 25 19.70 19.95 12.29
N ARG A 26 20.45 20.88 12.88
CA ARG A 26 20.42 21.18 14.32
C ARG A 26 19.15 21.93 14.72
N HIS A 27 18.48 21.48 15.76
CA HIS A 27 17.31 22.14 16.34
C HIS A 27 17.65 22.76 17.70
N HIS A 28 17.30 24.04 17.89
CA HIS A 28 17.74 24.85 19.04
C HIS A 28 16.91 24.68 20.33
N VAL A 29 16.18 23.58 20.48
CA VAL A 29 15.38 23.32 21.69
C VAL A 29 16.20 22.46 22.64
N ARG A 30 16.53 22.95 23.84
CA ARG A 30 17.21 22.15 24.89
C ARG A 30 16.21 21.65 25.92
N SER A 31 16.25 20.36 26.23
CA SER A 31 15.43 19.73 27.27
C SER A 31 16.31 19.18 28.40
N ARG A 32 15.77 19.09 29.62
CA ARG A 32 16.44 18.42 30.74
C ARG A 32 16.71 16.93 30.49
N ALA A 33 15.98 16.31 29.57
CA ALA A 33 16.17 14.91 29.18
C ALA A 33 17.31 14.71 28.18
N ASP A 34 17.92 15.79 27.64
CA ASP A 34 18.94 15.67 26.59
C ASP A 34 20.19 14.93 27.07
N ASP A 35 20.57 15.08 28.34
CA ASP A 35 21.73 14.40 28.93
C ASP A 35 21.52 12.88 29.03
N GLU A 36 20.31 12.44 29.43
CA GLU A 36 19.93 11.02 29.46
C GLU A 36 19.88 10.43 28.05
N LEU A 37 19.30 11.19 27.09
CA LEU A 37 19.18 10.76 25.69
C LEU A 37 20.51 10.75 24.96
N ALA A 38 21.46 11.62 25.31
CA ALA A 38 22.80 11.67 24.72
C ALA A 38 23.58 10.36 24.91
N ALA A 39 23.38 9.69 26.05
CA ALA A 39 23.95 8.36 26.30
C ALA A 39 23.41 7.33 25.30
N LEU A 40 22.08 7.32 25.08
CA LEU A 40 21.44 6.43 24.11
C LEU A 40 21.85 6.74 22.66
N VAL A 41 22.00 8.02 22.31
CA VAL A 41 22.48 8.45 20.98
C VAL A 41 23.92 7.95 20.76
N THR A 42 24.75 8.00 21.81
CA THR A 42 26.12 7.46 21.76
C THR A 42 26.12 5.96 21.50
N VAL A 43 25.23 5.20 22.16
CA VAL A 43 25.06 3.75 21.89
C VAL A 43 24.65 3.51 20.43
N GLY A 44 23.66 4.25 19.93
CA GLY A 44 23.23 4.15 18.52
C GLY A 44 24.35 4.44 17.52
N ARG A 45 25.20 5.44 17.80
CA ARG A 45 26.37 5.74 16.96
C ARG A 45 27.43 4.64 17.01
N ARG A 46 27.68 4.03 18.17
CA ARG A 46 28.61 2.90 18.29
C ARG A 46 28.11 1.69 17.48
N LEU A 47 26.83 1.35 17.60
CA LEU A 47 26.22 0.27 16.83
C LEU A 47 26.31 0.52 15.30
N THR A 48 26.20 1.79 14.88
CA THR A 48 26.33 2.16 13.47
C THR A 48 27.78 2.12 12.99
N ALA A 49 28.72 2.59 13.81
CA ALA A 49 30.15 2.60 13.50
C ALA A 49 30.73 1.17 13.43
N ASP A 50 30.28 0.29 14.31
CA ASP A 50 30.72 -1.11 14.38
C ASP A 50 29.90 -2.03 13.48
N ARG A 51 29.05 -1.46 12.61
CA ARG A 51 28.22 -2.25 11.71
C ARG A 51 29.13 -3.04 10.75
N PRO A 52 28.98 -4.36 10.65
CA PRO A 52 29.72 -5.13 9.66
C PRO A 52 29.39 -4.59 8.26
N ALA A 53 30.43 -4.37 7.46
CA ALA A 53 30.27 -3.99 6.07
C ALA A 53 29.60 -5.16 5.32
N VAL A 54 28.28 -5.06 5.16
CA VAL A 54 27.53 -5.98 4.30
C VAL A 54 27.62 -5.43 2.89
N GLU A 55 28.61 -5.91 2.13
CA GLU A 55 28.69 -5.59 0.72
C GLU A 55 27.67 -6.44 -0.04
N VAL A 56 26.82 -5.76 -0.83
CA VAL A 56 25.90 -6.42 -1.75
C VAL A 56 26.68 -6.80 -3.00
N ASP A 57 26.61 -8.07 -3.37
CA ASP A 57 27.29 -8.58 -4.56
C ASP A 57 26.95 -7.74 -5.82
N THR A 58 28.00 -7.45 -6.61
CA THR A 58 27.88 -6.53 -7.75
C THR A 58 27.04 -7.11 -8.89
N GLU A 59 27.07 -8.43 -9.08
CA GLU A 59 26.24 -9.12 -10.07
C GLU A 59 24.79 -9.07 -9.65
N PHE A 60 24.48 -9.36 -8.38
CA PHE A 60 23.14 -9.21 -7.82
C PHE A 60 22.60 -7.77 -7.99
N ARG A 61 23.40 -6.76 -7.65
CA ARG A 61 23.00 -5.35 -7.76
C ARG A 61 22.70 -4.97 -9.21
N THR A 62 23.53 -5.42 -10.14
CA THR A 62 23.38 -5.14 -11.57
C THR A 62 22.17 -5.87 -12.16
N GLY A 63 21.98 -7.14 -11.79
CA GLY A 63 20.83 -7.95 -12.18
C GLY A 63 19.51 -7.39 -11.66
N LEU A 64 19.46 -6.98 -10.39
CA LEU A 64 18.29 -6.33 -9.80
C LEU A 64 17.97 -5.01 -10.51
N ARG A 65 18.98 -4.18 -10.81
CA ARG A 65 18.77 -2.94 -11.56
C ARG A 65 18.19 -3.21 -12.95
N ALA A 66 18.73 -4.18 -13.68
CA ALA A 66 18.23 -4.54 -15.00
C ALA A 66 16.79 -5.06 -14.95
N MET A 67 16.48 -5.92 -13.97
CA MET A 67 15.13 -6.43 -13.73
C MET A 67 14.15 -5.27 -13.45
N LEU A 68 14.49 -4.35 -12.54
CA LEU A 68 13.63 -3.22 -12.18
C LEU A 68 13.37 -2.27 -13.36
N LEU A 69 14.39 -1.99 -14.19
CA LEU A 69 14.22 -1.20 -15.40
C LEU A 69 13.31 -1.90 -16.42
N ALA A 70 13.50 -3.20 -16.64
CA ALA A 70 12.66 -3.98 -17.53
C ALA A 70 11.19 -4.06 -17.04
N THR A 71 10.97 -4.14 -15.72
CA THR A 71 9.62 -4.09 -15.13
C THR A 71 9.00 -2.71 -15.34
N ALA A 72 9.74 -1.62 -15.09
CA ALA A 72 9.25 -0.26 -15.31
C ALA A 72 8.86 -0.02 -16.79
N GLU A 73 9.64 -0.53 -17.74
CA GLU A 73 9.30 -0.48 -19.18
C GLU A 73 8.03 -1.27 -19.50
N ARG A 74 7.89 -2.50 -18.98
CA ARG A 74 6.70 -3.34 -19.19
C ARG A 74 5.43 -2.72 -18.60
N GLU A 75 5.55 -2.07 -17.45
CA GLU A 75 4.44 -1.44 -16.74
C GLU A 75 4.18 0.01 -17.18
N GLY A 76 4.99 0.57 -18.07
CA GLY A 76 4.83 1.95 -18.57
C GLY A 76 5.09 3.03 -17.51
N VAL A 77 5.82 2.70 -16.45
CA VAL A 77 6.11 3.62 -15.34
C VAL A 77 7.05 4.72 -15.84
N GLY A 78 6.58 5.97 -15.82
CA GLY A 78 7.32 7.13 -16.36
C GLY A 78 6.96 7.50 -17.79
N SER A 79 6.07 6.76 -18.46
CA SER A 79 5.39 7.27 -19.64
C SER A 79 4.36 8.28 -19.17
N ALA A 80 4.71 9.57 -19.24
CA ALA A 80 3.71 10.63 -19.14
C ALA A 80 2.61 10.29 -20.16
N ALA A 81 1.37 10.16 -19.69
CA ALA A 81 0.22 9.94 -20.54
C ALA A 81 0.30 10.91 -21.71
N LYS A 82 0.56 10.39 -22.91
CA LYS A 82 0.37 11.18 -24.13
C LYS A 82 -1.11 11.53 -24.14
N THR A 83 -1.40 12.79 -23.87
CA THR A 83 -2.69 13.41 -24.21
C THR A 83 -2.79 13.40 -25.72
N ASP A 84 -3.20 12.25 -26.27
CA ASP A 84 -3.61 12.14 -27.66
C ASP A 84 -4.96 12.86 -27.77
N THR A 85 -4.87 14.10 -28.25
CA THR A 85 -6.02 14.86 -28.75
C THR A 85 -6.45 14.21 -30.07
N PRO A 86 -7.72 13.80 -30.24
CA PRO A 86 -8.13 13.15 -31.48
C PRO A 86 -8.33 14.21 -32.56
N ALA A 87 -7.35 14.32 -33.47
CA ALA A 87 -7.54 14.98 -34.75
C ALA A 87 -7.83 13.90 -35.81
N ALA A 88 -9.07 13.90 -36.29
CA ALA A 88 -9.51 13.11 -37.43
C ALA A 88 -8.70 13.46 -38.70
N THR A 89 -8.41 12.46 -39.54
CA THR A 89 -8.61 12.51 -41.00
C THR A 89 -8.35 11.15 -41.66
N SER A 90 -9.23 10.83 -42.61
CA SER A 90 -9.27 9.63 -43.46
C SER A 90 -8.04 9.41 -44.35
N GLY A 91 -7.74 8.16 -44.69
CA GLY A 91 -6.85 7.83 -45.81
C GLY A 91 -6.57 6.34 -45.99
N VAL A 92 -6.91 5.82 -47.17
CA VAL A 92 -6.88 4.41 -47.61
C VAL A 92 -5.52 4.01 -48.20
N ARG A 93 -5.07 2.76 -47.94
CA ARG A 93 -4.33 1.77 -48.78
C ARG A 93 -3.09 1.10 -48.17
N ALA A 94 -2.99 -0.19 -48.52
CA ALA A 94 -2.08 -1.23 -48.06
C ALA A 94 -0.59 -1.02 -48.39
N ALA A 95 0.28 -1.60 -47.56
CA ALA A 95 1.59 -2.12 -47.98
C ALA A 95 2.15 -3.16 -46.97
N LEU A 96 2.12 -4.42 -47.40
CA LEU A 96 3.22 -5.40 -47.38
C LEU A 96 4.04 -5.60 -46.10
N LEU A 97 3.83 -6.76 -45.47
CA LEU A 97 4.80 -7.45 -44.61
C LEU A 97 6.10 -7.77 -45.38
N PRO A 98 7.25 -7.83 -44.68
CA PRO A 98 8.01 -9.07 -44.76
C PRO A 98 8.55 -9.59 -43.41
N ALA A 99 8.42 -10.91 -43.28
CA ALA A 99 9.27 -11.89 -42.60
C ALA A 99 10.28 -11.41 -41.54
N VAL A 100 9.96 -11.69 -40.26
CA VAL A 100 10.99 -11.91 -39.23
C VAL A 100 11.26 -13.41 -39.14
N THR A 101 12.38 -13.81 -39.73
CA THR A 101 12.95 -15.15 -39.61
C THR A 101 13.43 -15.40 -38.18
N GLY A 102 13.26 -16.64 -37.73
CA GLY A 102 13.43 -17.02 -36.35
C GLY A 102 14.87 -16.98 -35.83
N ARG A 103 14.97 -16.76 -34.53
CA ARG A 103 15.91 -17.49 -33.68
C ARG A 103 15.29 -17.68 -32.29
N ARG A 104 14.50 -18.74 -32.15
CA ARG A 104 14.29 -19.39 -30.85
C ARG A 104 15.60 -20.08 -30.42
N ALA A 105 15.74 -20.21 -29.11
CA ALA A 105 16.74 -20.99 -28.37
C ALA A 105 18.05 -20.26 -28.04
N ARG A 106 18.08 -19.58 -26.89
CA ARG A 106 18.73 -20.06 -25.66
C ARG A 106 18.61 -18.99 -24.56
N ALA A 107 17.69 -19.21 -23.63
CA ALA A 107 17.74 -18.67 -22.28
C ALA A 107 16.81 -19.51 -21.38
N ARG A 108 17.10 -20.81 -21.29
CA ARG A 108 16.66 -21.62 -20.14
C ARG A 108 17.78 -21.51 -19.12
N GLY A 109 17.54 -20.78 -18.04
CA GLY A 109 18.46 -20.68 -16.91
C GLY A 109 18.36 -19.33 -16.21
N ALA A 110 17.91 -19.36 -14.96
CA ALA A 110 17.91 -18.27 -13.97
C ALA A 110 16.78 -17.21 -14.05
N ILE A 111 15.52 -17.64 -13.89
CA ILE A 111 14.50 -16.81 -13.24
C ILE A 111 13.88 -17.64 -12.11
N LEU A 112 14.66 -17.94 -11.06
CA LEU A 112 14.14 -18.64 -9.87
C LEU A 112 14.75 -18.17 -8.53
N VAL A 113 15.36 -16.99 -8.44
CA VAL A 113 15.91 -16.49 -7.14
C VAL A 113 15.52 -15.02 -6.84
N GLY A 114 14.56 -14.45 -7.57
CA GLY A 114 14.22 -13.03 -7.42
C GLY A 114 13.18 -12.67 -6.35
N VAL A 115 12.51 -13.66 -5.72
CA VAL A 115 11.36 -13.38 -4.83
C VAL A 115 11.76 -13.42 -3.34
N ALA A 116 12.81 -14.17 -2.96
CA ALA A 116 13.17 -14.34 -1.56
C ALA A 116 14.04 -13.21 -0.97
N ALA A 117 14.77 -12.44 -1.80
CA ALA A 117 15.68 -11.40 -1.30
C ALA A 117 15.01 -10.05 -1.01
N GLY A 118 13.82 -9.78 -1.59
CA GLY A 118 13.09 -8.53 -1.38
C GLY A 118 12.47 -8.40 0.02
N ALA A 119 12.16 -9.52 0.68
CA ALA A 119 11.57 -9.53 2.02
C ALA A 119 12.60 -9.26 3.13
N VAL A 120 13.88 -9.60 2.92
CA VAL A 120 14.90 -9.55 3.99
C VAL A 120 15.53 -8.16 4.15
N ALA A 121 15.60 -7.34 3.09
CA ALA A 121 16.24 -6.02 3.14
C ALA A 121 15.45 -4.95 3.93
N LEU A 122 14.16 -5.17 4.20
CA LEU A 122 13.30 -4.26 4.98
C LEU A 122 13.30 -4.54 6.49
N SER A 123 13.95 -5.63 6.94
CA SER A 123 13.69 -6.23 8.27
C SER A 123 14.28 -5.49 9.47
N GLY A 124 15.41 -4.78 9.33
CA GLY A 124 16.12 -4.23 10.50
C GLY A 124 15.53 -2.94 11.09
N ILE A 125 14.91 -2.09 10.26
CA ILE A 125 14.39 -0.77 10.68
C ILE A 125 12.85 -0.79 10.79
N SER A 126 12.17 -1.68 10.05
CA SER A 126 10.70 -1.72 10.00
C SER A 126 10.04 -2.29 11.26
N ALA A 127 10.69 -3.23 11.97
CA ALA A 127 10.13 -3.82 13.19
C ALA A 127 9.94 -2.80 14.32
N ALA A 128 10.80 -1.77 14.39
CA ALA A 128 10.72 -0.74 15.43
C ALA A 128 9.56 0.25 15.21
N SER A 129 9.16 0.48 13.95
CA SER A 129 8.05 1.37 13.60
C SER A 129 6.71 0.67 13.50
N GLU A 130 6.65 -0.65 13.61
CA GLU A 130 5.44 -1.44 13.38
C GLU A 130 4.30 -1.04 14.33
N ASN A 131 4.65 -0.72 15.57
CA ASN A 131 3.71 -0.25 16.61
C ASN A 131 3.55 1.28 16.66
N ALA A 132 4.16 2.03 15.73
CA ALA A 132 4.01 3.48 15.72
C ALA A 132 2.57 3.86 15.34
N LEU A 133 1.97 4.75 16.13
CA LEU A 133 0.63 5.28 15.91
C LEU A 133 0.69 6.66 15.24
N PRO A 134 -0.41 7.14 14.64
CA PRO A 134 -0.47 8.47 14.07
C PRO A 134 0.05 9.57 15.00
N GLY A 135 0.98 10.33 14.45
CA GLY A 135 1.69 11.42 15.12
C GLY A 135 2.90 10.98 15.97
N ASP A 136 3.17 9.68 16.12
CA ASP A 136 4.44 9.22 16.69
C ASP A 136 5.59 9.51 15.72
N ALA A 137 6.80 9.73 16.25
CA ALA A 137 7.99 10.06 15.45
C ALA A 137 8.27 9.05 14.32
N LEU A 138 8.03 7.76 14.58
CA LEU A 138 8.28 6.67 13.64
C LEU A 138 7.10 6.36 12.71
N TYR A 139 5.95 7.04 12.85
CA TYR A 139 4.78 6.78 11.99
C TYR A 139 5.05 7.16 10.53
N GLY A 140 5.78 8.25 10.30
CA GLY A 140 6.24 8.62 8.96
C GLY A 140 7.10 7.54 8.30
N MET A 141 7.88 6.80 9.11
CA MET A 141 8.67 5.66 8.65
C MET A 141 7.78 4.44 8.35
N LYS A 142 6.78 4.14 9.19
CA LYS A 142 5.78 3.10 8.89
C LYS A 142 5.12 3.34 7.53
N ARG A 143 4.59 4.55 7.31
CA ARG A 143 3.97 4.94 6.03
C ARG A 143 4.95 4.99 4.86
N SER A 144 6.26 5.15 5.08
CA SER A 144 7.26 5.09 4.00
C SER A 144 7.57 3.66 3.59
N THR A 145 7.67 2.75 4.56
CA THR A 145 7.82 1.31 4.32
C THR A 145 6.63 0.75 3.54
N GLU A 146 5.40 1.14 3.88
CA GLU A 146 4.20 0.74 3.14
C GLU A 146 4.20 1.24 1.69
N ARG A 147 4.63 2.48 1.46
CA ARG A 147 4.81 3.01 0.10
C ARG A 147 5.87 2.24 -0.69
N ALA A 148 6.95 1.81 -0.04
CA ALA A 148 7.96 0.96 -0.66
C ALA A 148 7.38 -0.42 -1.02
N GLN A 149 6.57 -1.03 -0.13
CA GLN A 149 5.88 -2.29 -0.42
C GLN A 149 4.97 -2.17 -1.65
N LEU A 150 4.19 -1.08 -1.75
CA LEU A 150 3.34 -0.82 -2.93
C LEU A 150 4.15 -0.65 -4.22
N ALA A 151 5.30 0.02 -4.15
CA ALA A 151 6.18 0.23 -5.30
C ALA A 151 6.88 -1.06 -5.76
N LEU A 152 7.09 -2.02 -4.85
CA LEU A 152 7.68 -3.33 -5.15
C LEU A 152 6.64 -4.37 -5.60
N ALA A 153 5.35 -4.10 -5.42
CA ALA A 153 4.28 -4.96 -5.88
C ALA A 153 4.22 -4.98 -7.41
N SER A 154 4.51 -6.14 -7.99
CA SER A 154 4.62 -6.41 -9.44
C SER A 154 3.29 -6.72 -10.13
N SER A 155 2.17 -6.62 -9.41
CA SER A 155 0.84 -6.84 -9.98
C SER A 155 -0.21 -5.99 -9.28
N ASP A 156 -1.24 -5.60 -10.02
CA ASP A 156 -2.38 -4.85 -9.48
C ASP A 156 -3.17 -5.67 -8.46
N ILE A 157 -3.22 -6.99 -8.59
CA ILE A 157 -3.84 -7.88 -7.58
C ILE A 157 -3.04 -7.81 -6.28
N GLY A 158 -1.71 -8.00 -6.33
CA GLY A 158 -0.85 -7.91 -5.15
C GLY A 158 -0.88 -6.51 -4.51
N ARG A 159 -0.89 -5.46 -5.34
CA ARG A 159 -1.02 -4.07 -4.87
C ARG A 159 -2.38 -3.83 -4.21
N GLY A 160 -3.45 -4.37 -4.78
CA GLY A 160 -4.80 -4.33 -4.21
C GLY A 160 -4.88 -5.02 -2.86
N GLN A 161 -4.28 -6.21 -2.72
CA GLN A 161 -4.19 -6.95 -1.45
C GLN A 161 -3.41 -6.17 -0.39
N LEU A 162 -2.28 -5.56 -0.75
CA LEU A 162 -1.51 -4.71 0.18
C LEU A 162 -2.32 -3.54 0.74
N PHE A 163 -3.13 -2.88 -0.10
CA PHE A 163 -4.03 -1.84 0.39
C PHE A 163 -5.06 -2.38 1.40
N LEU A 164 -5.61 -3.58 1.16
CA LEU A 164 -6.51 -4.21 2.13
C LEU A 164 -5.80 -4.59 3.43
N ASP A 165 -4.52 -4.98 3.39
CA ASP A 165 -3.69 -5.22 4.57
C ASP A 165 -3.40 -3.92 5.34
N PHE A 166 -3.15 -2.81 4.66
CA PHE A 166 -3.02 -1.52 5.31
C PHE A 166 -4.34 -1.09 5.95
N ALA A 167 -5.48 -1.32 5.31
CA ALA A 167 -6.79 -1.06 5.92
C ALA A 167 -7.01 -1.88 7.21
N ARG A 168 -6.59 -3.15 7.26
CA ARG A 168 -6.60 -3.94 8.51
C ARG A 168 -5.72 -3.30 9.58
N THR A 169 -4.50 -2.89 9.19
CA THR A 169 -3.54 -2.25 10.10
C THR A 169 -4.08 -0.93 10.67
N ARG A 170 -4.72 -0.09 9.85
CA ARG A 170 -5.35 1.16 10.30
C ARG A 170 -6.47 0.87 11.30
N LEU A 171 -7.26 -0.20 11.09
CA LEU A 171 -8.31 -0.56 12.04
C LEU A 171 -7.75 -0.92 13.42
N ASP A 172 -6.63 -1.66 13.46
CA ASP A 172 -5.95 -1.97 14.72
C ASP A 172 -5.43 -0.70 15.41
N GLU A 173 -4.88 0.24 14.65
CA GLU A 173 -4.49 1.55 15.17
C GLU A 173 -5.68 2.34 15.72
N ALA A 174 -6.83 2.31 15.06
CA ALA A 174 -8.05 2.98 15.53
C ALA A 174 -8.48 2.47 16.92
N ALA A 175 -8.28 1.18 17.20
CA ALA A 175 -8.59 0.60 18.50
C ALA A 175 -7.68 1.13 19.62
N THR A 176 -6.46 1.59 19.30
CA THR A 176 -5.45 2.09 20.25
C THR A 176 -5.59 3.58 20.54
N VAL A 177 -6.03 4.38 19.56
CA VAL A 177 -6.20 5.85 19.72
C VAL A 177 -7.60 6.26 20.21
N ARG A 178 -8.37 5.32 20.78
CA ARG A 178 -9.71 5.62 21.32
C ARG A 178 -9.66 6.69 22.40
N GLY A 179 -10.65 7.59 22.39
CA GLY A 179 -10.68 8.76 23.27
C GLY A 179 -9.97 9.99 22.68
N ASP A 180 -9.08 9.83 21.69
CA ASP A 180 -8.68 10.92 20.80
C ASP A 180 -9.60 10.93 19.57
N ARG A 181 -10.67 11.72 19.63
CA ARG A 181 -11.68 11.80 18.56
C ARG A 181 -11.09 12.19 17.21
N LEU A 182 -10.09 13.08 17.19
CA LEU A 182 -9.47 13.54 15.95
C LEU A 182 -8.57 12.43 15.38
N GLY A 183 -7.75 11.81 16.23
CA GLY A 183 -6.93 10.66 15.86
C GLY A 183 -7.77 9.48 15.36
N PHE A 184 -8.83 9.11 16.08
CA PHE A 184 -9.74 8.04 15.71
C PHE A 184 -10.40 8.27 14.34
N SER A 185 -10.93 9.49 14.10
CA SER A 185 -11.53 9.82 12.80
C SER A 185 -10.50 9.76 11.68
N ALA A 186 -9.31 10.34 11.89
CA ALA A 186 -8.25 10.34 10.89
C ALA A 186 -7.79 8.93 10.51
N VAL A 187 -7.66 8.03 11.49
CA VAL A 187 -7.27 6.64 11.24
C VAL A 187 -8.35 5.88 10.46
N LEU A 188 -9.63 6.08 10.80
CA LEU A 188 -10.71 5.46 10.02
C LEU A 188 -10.81 6.07 8.61
N ASP A 189 -10.46 7.35 8.43
CA ASP A 189 -10.40 7.97 7.11
C ASP A 189 -9.28 7.32 6.26
N ASP A 190 -8.11 7.07 6.85
CA ASP A 190 -7.02 6.32 6.22
C ASP A 190 -7.44 4.87 5.90
N MET A 191 -8.10 4.17 6.84
CA MET A 191 -8.64 2.82 6.62
C MET A 191 -9.62 2.79 5.43
N ASP A 192 -10.56 3.74 5.38
CA ASP A 192 -11.55 3.83 4.31
C ASP A 192 -10.89 4.18 2.98
N ALA A 193 -9.83 5.00 2.97
CA ALA A 193 -9.06 5.33 1.78
C ALA A 193 -8.31 4.11 1.25
N ASP A 194 -7.61 3.38 2.11
CA ASP A 194 -6.89 2.16 1.77
C ASP A 194 -7.87 1.08 1.28
N THR A 195 -9.04 0.93 1.92
CA THR A 195 -10.13 0.04 1.47
C THR A 195 -10.59 0.37 0.05
N ARG A 196 -10.87 1.65 -0.24
CA ARG A 196 -11.31 2.07 -1.58
C ARG A 196 -10.24 1.78 -2.64
N GLN A 197 -8.97 2.04 -2.33
CA GLN A 197 -7.87 1.78 -3.27
C GLN A 197 -7.72 0.29 -3.56
N GLY A 198 -7.73 -0.55 -2.52
CA GLY A 198 -7.64 -2.00 -2.66
C GLY A 198 -8.81 -2.59 -3.45
N VAL A 199 -10.05 -2.25 -3.05
CA VAL A 199 -11.27 -2.71 -3.73
C VAL A 199 -11.30 -2.23 -5.17
N ARG A 200 -10.97 -0.96 -5.45
CA ARG A 200 -10.95 -0.42 -6.82
C ARG A 200 -9.97 -1.16 -7.72
N LEU A 201 -8.76 -1.46 -7.25
CA LEU A 201 -7.78 -2.21 -8.04
C LEU A 201 -8.28 -3.62 -8.35
N LEU A 202 -8.73 -4.35 -7.33
CA LEU A 202 -9.16 -5.74 -7.45
C LEU A 202 -10.40 -5.87 -8.34
N THR A 203 -11.40 -5.02 -8.14
CA THR A 203 -12.61 -4.96 -8.99
C THR A 203 -12.29 -4.59 -10.44
N THR A 204 -11.36 -3.65 -10.66
CA THR A 204 -10.93 -3.25 -12.01
C THR A 204 -10.28 -4.41 -12.75
N VAL A 205 -9.32 -5.09 -12.13
CA VAL A 205 -8.62 -6.23 -12.74
C VAL A 205 -9.58 -7.39 -13.01
N SER A 206 -10.47 -7.68 -12.06
CA SER A 206 -11.48 -8.74 -12.22
C SER A 206 -12.43 -8.46 -13.38
N ALA A 207 -12.93 -7.22 -13.51
CA ALA A 207 -13.81 -6.85 -14.61
C ALA A 207 -13.10 -6.86 -15.97
N GLN A 208 -11.84 -6.43 -16.04
CA GLN A 208 -11.08 -6.39 -17.29
C GLN A 208 -10.67 -7.78 -17.81
N ARG A 209 -10.37 -8.70 -16.89
CA ARG A 209 -9.90 -10.06 -17.23
C ARG A 209 -11.02 -11.10 -17.23
N SER A 210 -12.23 -10.71 -16.84
CA SER A 210 -13.34 -11.63 -16.56
C SER A 210 -12.93 -12.75 -15.60
N ASP A 211 -12.15 -12.41 -14.57
CA ASP A 211 -11.56 -13.34 -13.60
C ASP A 211 -11.98 -12.99 -12.16
N PRO A 212 -12.70 -13.87 -11.44
CA PRO A 212 -13.19 -13.59 -10.10
C PRO A 212 -12.11 -13.62 -9.01
N ALA A 213 -10.86 -14.02 -9.29
CA ALA A 213 -9.84 -14.20 -8.24
C ALA A 213 -9.59 -12.95 -7.37
N GLY A 214 -9.67 -11.75 -7.97
CA GLY A 214 -9.56 -10.49 -7.22
C GLY A 214 -10.74 -10.22 -6.28
N LEU A 215 -11.93 -10.73 -6.61
CA LEU A 215 -13.14 -10.60 -5.82
C LEU A 215 -13.10 -11.51 -4.58
N ASP A 216 -12.54 -12.71 -4.70
CA ASP A 216 -12.37 -13.63 -3.57
C ASP A 216 -11.47 -13.01 -2.47
N ALA A 217 -10.46 -12.23 -2.86
CA ALA A 217 -9.62 -11.48 -1.92
C ALA A 217 -10.39 -10.37 -1.19
N ILE A 218 -11.34 -9.70 -1.88
CA ILE A 218 -12.24 -8.73 -1.26
C ILE A 218 -13.14 -9.43 -0.25
N ASP A 219 -13.76 -10.56 -0.59
CA ASP A 219 -14.68 -11.29 0.29
C ASP A 219 -13.98 -11.77 1.58
N ALA A 220 -12.77 -12.30 1.45
CA ALA A 220 -11.94 -12.70 2.59
C ALA A 220 -11.59 -11.50 3.49
N PHE A 221 -11.28 -10.35 2.92
CA PHE A 221 -11.05 -9.11 3.67
C PHE A 221 -12.29 -8.63 4.40
N LEU A 222 -13.43 -8.54 3.70
CA LEU A 222 -14.67 -7.98 4.25
C LEU A 222 -15.19 -8.82 5.42
N THR A 223 -15.01 -10.13 5.39
CA THR A 223 -15.44 -11.04 6.48
C THR A 223 -14.79 -10.63 7.81
N GLY A 224 -13.46 -10.50 7.85
CA GLY A 224 -12.75 -10.09 9.06
C GLY A 224 -12.94 -8.60 9.39
N GLN A 225 -12.87 -7.73 8.37
CA GLN A 225 -12.92 -6.29 8.58
C GLN A 225 -14.27 -5.84 9.16
N ARG A 226 -15.41 -6.36 8.66
CA ARG A 226 -16.73 -6.01 9.20
C ARG A 226 -16.89 -6.40 10.67
N GLN A 227 -16.41 -7.58 11.05
CA GLN A 227 -16.44 -8.04 12.44
C GLN A 227 -15.62 -7.11 13.34
N ALA A 228 -14.40 -6.79 12.92
CA ALA A 228 -13.49 -5.93 13.70
C ALA A 228 -14.02 -4.48 13.81
N VAL A 229 -14.53 -3.89 12.72
CA VAL A 229 -15.13 -2.54 12.75
C VAL A 229 -16.38 -2.52 13.62
N SER A 230 -17.21 -3.57 13.57
CA SER A 230 -18.40 -3.67 14.42
C SER A 230 -18.02 -3.70 15.90
N GLY A 231 -16.93 -4.38 16.27
CA GLY A 231 -16.42 -4.42 17.64
C GLY A 231 -15.94 -3.06 18.19
N LEU A 232 -15.73 -2.05 17.34
CA LEU A 232 -15.46 -0.68 17.80
C LEU A 232 -16.73 0.01 18.34
N LEU A 233 -17.92 -0.37 17.87
CA LEU A 233 -19.19 0.27 18.27
C LEU A 233 -19.51 0.04 19.75
N ASP A 234 -19.15 -1.11 20.30
CA ASP A 234 -19.50 -1.53 21.66
C ASP A 234 -18.93 -0.60 22.74
N ARG A 235 -17.86 0.14 22.42
CA ARG A 235 -17.13 0.98 23.39
C ARG A 235 -16.97 2.43 22.93
N ALA A 236 -17.68 2.82 21.87
CA ALA A 236 -17.56 4.13 21.24
C ALA A 236 -18.55 5.15 21.80
N ASP A 237 -18.14 6.42 21.86
CA ASP A 237 -19.08 7.52 22.12
C ASP A 237 -20.03 7.76 20.92
N HIS A 238 -20.93 8.74 21.00
CA HIS A 238 -21.90 8.96 19.90
C HIS A 238 -21.22 9.40 18.59
N VAL A 239 -20.16 10.21 18.67
CA VAL A 239 -19.45 10.74 17.49
C VAL A 239 -18.63 9.64 16.82
N GLU A 240 -17.91 8.87 17.64
CA GLU A 240 -17.16 7.70 17.18
C GLU A 240 -18.10 6.67 16.54
N ARG A 241 -19.28 6.42 17.14
CA ARG A 241 -20.29 5.51 16.56
C ARG A 241 -20.75 5.92 15.17
N ASP A 242 -21.05 7.19 14.95
CA ASP A 242 -21.48 7.66 13.63
C ASP A 242 -20.36 7.57 12.60
N ARG A 243 -19.12 7.85 13.00
CA ARG A 243 -17.95 7.64 12.15
C ARG A 243 -17.75 6.16 11.81
N THR A 244 -17.84 5.26 12.78
CA THR A 244 -17.70 3.81 12.58
C THR A 244 -18.81 3.25 11.67
N ARG A 245 -20.05 3.72 11.81
CA ARG A 245 -21.17 3.33 10.91
C ARG A 245 -20.91 3.71 9.46
N ARG A 246 -20.27 4.86 9.19
CA ARG A 246 -19.89 5.24 7.82
C ARG A 246 -18.87 4.27 7.21
N SER A 247 -17.91 3.80 8.00
CA SER A 247 -16.97 2.76 7.55
C SER A 247 -17.67 1.42 7.28
N LEU A 248 -18.61 1.00 8.13
CA LEU A 248 -19.41 -0.21 7.86
C LEU A 248 -20.19 -0.09 6.55
N ALA A 249 -20.82 1.06 6.30
CA ALA A 249 -21.54 1.30 5.05
C ALA A 249 -20.62 1.23 3.81
N LEU A 250 -19.37 1.67 3.92
CA LEU A 250 -18.35 1.51 2.87
C LEU A 250 -18.02 0.04 2.62
N LEU A 251 -17.82 -0.76 3.67
CA LEU A 251 -17.54 -2.20 3.55
C LEU A 251 -18.72 -2.95 2.92
N ASP A 252 -19.96 -2.55 3.23
CA ASP A 252 -21.15 -3.12 2.60
C ASP A 252 -21.26 -2.74 1.12
N ALA A 253 -20.92 -1.49 0.78
CA ALA A 253 -20.87 -1.05 -0.61
C ALA A 253 -19.78 -1.79 -1.41
N ALA A 254 -18.62 -2.04 -0.81
CA ALA A 254 -17.54 -2.84 -1.41
C ALA A 254 -17.98 -4.28 -1.68
N GLY A 255 -18.69 -4.92 -0.74
CA GLY A 255 -19.23 -6.27 -0.93
C GLY A 255 -20.24 -6.33 -2.07
N ARG A 256 -21.24 -5.44 -2.06
CA ARG A 256 -22.23 -5.35 -3.16
C ARG A 256 -21.57 -5.10 -4.52
N ARG A 257 -20.49 -4.33 -4.55
CA ARG A 257 -19.73 -4.10 -5.77
C ARG A 257 -19.02 -5.36 -6.26
N ALA A 258 -18.38 -6.12 -5.37
CA ALA A 258 -17.76 -7.39 -5.72
C ALA A 258 -18.80 -8.39 -6.27
N ASP A 259 -19.95 -8.51 -5.61
CA ASP A 259 -21.06 -9.37 -6.06
C ASP A 259 -21.56 -8.99 -7.45
N ALA A 260 -21.80 -7.70 -7.69
CA ALA A 260 -22.27 -7.21 -8.98
C ALA A 260 -21.28 -7.49 -10.12
N ILE A 261 -19.98 -7.42 -9.87
CA ILE A 261 -18.96 -7.76 -10.87
C ILE A 261 -18.91 -9.26 -11.10
N ARG A 262 -19.05 -10.09 -10.06
CA ARG A 262 -19.12 -11.54 -10.19
C ARG A 262 -20.31 -11.97 -11.05
N GLU A 263 -21.46 -11.34 -10.84
CA GLU A 263 -22.66 -11.55 -11.65
C GLU A 263 -22.42 -11.14 -13.10
N ALA A 264 -21.86 -9.95 -13.35
CA ALA A 264 -21.55 -9.47 -14.70
C ALA A 264 -20.57 -10.38 -15.46
N ILE A 265 -19.55 -10.92 -14.78
CA ILE A 265 -18.63 -11.92 -15.34
C ILE A 265 -19.40 -13.19 -15.72
N THR A 266 -20.29 -13.67 -14.85
CA THR A 266 -21.10 -14.88 -15.09
C THR A 266 -22.02 -14.70 -16.29
N CYS A 267 -22.58 -13.50 -16.47
CA CYS A 267 -23.45 -13.15 -17.60
C CYS A 267 -22.69 -12.83 -18.89
N GLY A 268 -21.35 -12.84 -18.88
CA GLY A 268 -20.53 -12.50 -20.04
C GLY A 268 -20.67 -11.04 -20.49
N LEU A 269 -21.01 -10.12 -19.58
CA LEU A 269 -21.11 -8.70 -19.90
C LEU A 269 -19.72 -8.12 -20.22
N PRO A 270 -19.63 -7.15 -21.14
CA PRO A 270 -18.38 -6.45 -21.38
C PRO A 270 -17.97 -5.64 -20.13
N ALA A 271 -16.68 -5.32 -20.04
CA ALA A 271 -16.14 -4.51 -18.94
C ALA A 271 -16.90 -3.16 -18.85
N PRO A 272 -17.33 -2.73 -17.64
CA PRO A 272 -18.13 -1.52 -17.50
C PRO A 272 -17.34 -0.27 -17.88
N THR A 273 -18.00 0.67 -18.57
CA THR A 273 -17.43 1.97 -18.94
C THR A 273 -17.57 3.01 -17.83
N VAL A 274 -18.52 2.81 -16.92
CA VAL A 274 -18.75 3.68 -15.75
C VAL A 274 -17.98 3.12 -14.56
N SER A 275 -17.36 4.02 -13.78
CA SER A 275 -16.54 3.67 -12.62
C SER A 275 -16.70 4.73 -11.53
N ASP A 276 -16.55 4.34 -10.28
CA ASP A 276 -16.59 5.22 -9.12
C ASP A 276 -15.43 4.92 -8.15
N ALA A 277 -15.56 5.38 -6.90
CA ALA A 277 -14.53 5.20 -5.87
C ALA A 277 -14.23 3.73 -5.52
N LEU A 278 -15.11 2.78 -5.87
CA LEU A 278 -14.93 1.34 -5.67
C LEU A 278 -14.58 0.59 -6.95
N GLY A 279 -14.36 1.29 -8.08
CA GLY A 279 -14.02 0.70 -9.37
C GLY A 279 -15.18 0.64 -10.35
N PRO A 280 -15.12 -0.24 -11.37
CA PRO A 280 -16.14 -0.34 -12.41
C PRO A 280 -17.52 -0.65 -11.83
N ALA A 281 -18.57 -0.04 -12.36
CA ALA A 281 -19.95 -0.27 -11.94
C ALA A 281 -20.70 -1.01 -13.06
N PRO A 282 -20.84 -2.34 -12.98
CA PRO A 282 -21.53 -3.11 -14.01
C PRO A 282 -23.03 -2.80 -14.03
N ALA A 283 -23.63 -2.91 -15.22
CA ALA A 283 -25.08 -3.01 -15.34
C ALA A 283 -25.56 -4.36 -14.79
N GLY A 284 -26.80 -4.42 -14.31
CA GLY A 284 -27.42 -5.68 -13.92
C GLY A 284 -27.58 -6.61 -15.12
N CYS A 285 -27.53 -7.92 -14.88
CA CYS A 285 -27.75 -8.89 -15.94
C CYS A 285 -29.16 -8.74 -16.53
N PRO A 286 -29.32 -8.90 -17.86
CA PRO A 286 -30.64 -8.97 -18.44
C PRO A 286 -31.36 -10.18 -17.85
N THR A 287 -32.50 -9.96 -17.20
CA THR A 287 -33.38 -11.05 -16.78
C THR A 287 -33.95 -11.68 -18.04
N ASP A 288 -33.71 -12.98 -18.27
CA ASP A 288 -34.37 -13.75 -19.33
C ASP A 288 -35.88 -13.48 -19.24
N ARG A 289 -36.45 -13.01 -20.35
CA ARG A 289 -37.87 -12.67 -20.50
C ARG A 289 -38.50 -13.59 -21.53
#